data_AF-A0A6A5S8C5-F1
#
_entry.id   AF-A0A6A5S8C5-F1
#
_cell.length_a   1.000
_cell.length_b   1.000
_cell.length_c   1.000
_cell.angle_alpha   90.00
_cell.angle_beta   90.00
_cell.angle_gamma   90.00
#
_symmetry.space_group_name_H-M   'P 1'
#
loop_
_entity.id
_entity.type
_entity.pdbx_description
1 polymer ?
#
loop_
_entity_poly.entity_id
_entity_poly.type
_entity_poly.pdbx_seq_one_letter_code
_entity_poly.pdbx_strand_id
1 'polypeptide(L)'
;MKNIGQIKKTEGWDRAMMRFADVEGSGRADIIHLDRYTGAGEVLKNNKLEQNSGSAVSWTARGVLYSPIDRADTMHFTNQGGLGRADLLHVLPVSNTAYTYFNECGGGSGGDDGLICKCFAPIVFAHCNR
;
A
#
# COMPACT_ATOMS: atom_id res chain seq x y z
N MET A 1 26.51 11.54 0.89
CA MET A 1 25.60 10.67 0.11
C MET A 1 26.38 9.43 -0.31
N LYS A 2 25.85 8.21 -0.11
CA LYS A 2 26.51 6.94 -0.47
C LYS A 2 25.78 6.33 -1.67
N ASN A 3 26.50 5.95 -2.72
CA ASN A 3 25.95 5.13 -3.79
C ASN A 3 25.77 3.69 -3.26
N ILE A 4 24.56 3.15 -3.39
CA ILE A 4 24.21 1.80 -2.95
C ILE A 4 23.77 0.88 -4.09
N GLY A 5 23.93 1.31 -5.34
CA GLY A 5 23.54 0.55 -6.52
C GLY A 5 22.02 0.37 -6.67
N GLN A 6 21.61 -0.81 -7.15
CA GLN A 6 20.21 -1.14 -7.43
C GLN A 6 19.44 -1.44 -6.14
N ILE A 7 18.43 -0.61 -5.82
CA ILE A 7 17.60 -0.75 -4.62
C ILE A 7 16.78 -2.04 -4.62
N LYS A 8 16.19 -2.36 -5.78
CA LYS A 8 15.32 -3.51 -5.99
C LYS A 8 15.55 -4.06 -7.40
N LYS A 9 15.76 -5.37 -7.51
CA LYS A 9 15.77 -6.06 -8.81
C LYS A 9 14.39 -6.05 -9.46
N THR A 10 14.36 -6.03 -10.79
CA THR A 10 13.11 -6.18 -11.55
C THR A 10 12.44 -7.53 -11.25
N GLU A 11 11.11 -7.54 -11.22
CA GLU A 11 10.26 -8.74 -11.08
C GLU A 11 9.28 -8.88 -12.26
N GLY A 12 9.56 -8.21 -13.38
CA GLY A 12 8.67 -8.22 -14.55
C GLY A 12 7.47 -7.26 -14.42
N TRP A 13 7.35 -6.59 -13.28
CA TRP A 13 6.38 -5.53 -13.06
C TRP A 13 6.68 -4.29 -13.89
N ASP A 14 5.62 -3.64 -14.36
CA ASP A 14 5.73 -2.34 -14.97
C ASP A 14 6.09 -1.28 -13.91
N ARG A 15 6.82 -0.24 -14.33
CA ARG A 15 7.21 0.85 -13.42
C ARG A 15 6.10 1.87 -13.22
N ALA A 16 5.08 1.90 -14.09
CA ALA A 16 4.04 2.93 -14.07
C ALA A 16 3.09 2.75 -12.88
N MET A 17 2.90 1.51 -12.43
CA MET A 17 2.02 1.16 -11.31
C MET A 17 2.75 0.86 -9.99
N MET A 18 4.01 1.27 -9.89
CA MET A 18 4.73 1.23 -8.61
C MET A 18 4.43 2.49 -7.77
N ARG A 19 4.20 2.29 -6.48
CA ARG A 19 4.06 3.34 -5.46
C ARG A 19 4.98 3.03 -4.29
N PHE A 20 5.39 4.08 -3.58
CA PHE A 20 6.25 3.99 -2.40
C PHE A 20 5.50 4.59 -1.21
N ALA A 21 5.17 3.77 -0.22
CA ALA A 21 4.47 4.20 0.98
C ALA A 21 4.76 3.22 2.13
N ASP A 22 4.68 3.66 3.37
CA ASP A 22 4.93 2.80 4.55
C ASP A 22 3.65 2.03 4.92
N VAL A 23 3.50 0.81 4.43
CA VAL A 23 2.26 0.02 4.64
C VAL A 23 2.26 -0.59 6.04
N GLU A 24 3.43 -0.98 6.54
CA GLU A 24 3.59 -1.72 7.79
C GLU A 24 3.80 -0.82 9.02
N GLY A 25 4.04 0.48 8.82
CA GLY A 25 4.35 1.44 9.90
C GLY A 25 5.78 1.27 10.43
N SER A 26 6.72 0.90 9.55
CA SER A 26 8.11 0.60 9.89
C SER A 26 9.03 1.83 9.89
N GLY A 27 8.51 3.00 9.51
CA GLY A 27 9.25 4.22 9.21
C GLY A 27 9.97 4.19 7.86
N ARG A 28 9.69 3.21 7.00
CA ARG A 28 10.34 3.01 5.70
C ARG A 28 9.30 2.86 4.61
N ALA A 29 9.61 3.35 3.41
CA ALA A 29 8.76 3.11 2.27
C ALA A 29 8.86 1.64 1.83
N ASP A 30 7.71 0.98 1.80
CA ASP A 30 7.46 -0.28 1.13
C ASP A 30 7.15 -0.01 -0.35
N ILE A 31 7.20 -1.06 -1.18
CA ILE A 31 6.73 -0.98 -2.57
C ILE A 31 5.30 -1.52 -2.60
N ILE A 32 4.42 -0.79 -3.27
CA ILE A 32 3.09 -1.24 -3.64
C ILE A 32 3.07 -1.29 -5.17
N HIS A 33 2.87 -2.47 -5.75
CA HIS A 33 2.60 -2.61 -7.17
C HIS A 33 1.10 -2.83 -7.36
N LEU A 34 0.50 -2.00 -8.21
CA LEU A 34 -0.94 -2.05 -8.48
C LEU A 34 -1.19 -2.75 -9.81
N ASP A 35 -2.16 -3.65 -9.84
CA ASP A 35 -2.70 -4.11 -11.11
C ASP A 35 -3.38 -2.94 -11.83
N ARG A 36 -3.00 -2.71 -13.09
CA ARG A 36 -3.44 -1.55 -13.86
C ARG A 36 -4.96 -1.43 -13.98
N TYR A 37 -5.67 -2.56 -14.05
CA TYR A 37 -7.09 -2.59 -14.39
C TYR A 37 -7.99 -2.75 -13.17
N THR A 38 -7.53 -3.47 -12.16
CA THR A 38 -8.30 -3.82 -10.97
C THR A 38 -7.85 -3.05 -9.74
N GLY A 39 -6.61 -2.54 -9.72
CA GLY A 39 -6.05 -1.86 -8.58
C GLY A 39 -5.64 -2.76 -7.42
N ALA A 40 -5.64 -4.09 -7.60
CA ALA A 40 -5.10 -5.00 -6.59
C ALA A 40 -3.67 -4.58 -6.23
N GLY A 41 -3.41 -4.28 -4.95
CA GLY A 41 -2.12 -3.78 -4.49
C GLY A 41 -1.27 -4.86 -3.85
N GLU A 42 -0.31 -5.39 -4.61
CA GLU A 42 0.72 -6.30 -4.11
C GLU A 42 1.82 -5.52 -3.38
N VAL A 43 2.15 -5.94 -2.15
CA VAL A 43 3.09 -5.21 -1.28
C VAL A 43 4.40 -5.98 -1.11
N LEU A 44 5.50 -5.27 -1.26
CA LEU A 44 6.84 -5.71 -0.84
C LEU A 44 7.31 -4.86 0.33
N LYS A 45 7.43 -5.50 1.50
CA LYS A 45 7.94 -4.87 2.70
C LYS A 45 9.44 -4.61 2.61
N ASN A 46 9.87 -3.40 2.96
CA ASN A 46 11.26 -2.99 3.06
C ASN A 46 11.87 -3.43 4.40
N ASN A 47 12.77 -4.41 4.38
CA ASN A 47 13.37 -4.97 5.59
C ASN A 47 14.59 -4.21 6.12
N LYS A 48 15.10 -3.19 5.39
CA LYS A 48 16.39 -2.46 5.54
C LYS A 48 17.43 -2.78 4.46
N LEU A 49 18.48 -1.96 4.44
CA LEU A 49 19.67 -2.18 3.62
C LEU A 49 20.34 -3.48 4.03
N GLU A 50 20.30 -4.45 3.14
CA GLU A 50 20.86 -5.78 3.30
C GLU A 50 20.97 -6.35 1.88
N GLN A 51 22.20 -6.43 1.37
CA GLN A 51 22.43 -6.88 0.00
C GLN A 51 21.91 -8.31 -0.16
N ASN A 52 20.87 -8.47 -0.98
CA ASN A 52 20.22 -9.75 -1.19
C ASN A 52 19.85 -9.91 -2.66
N SER A 53 20.37 -10.99 -3.27
CA SER A 53 19.92 -11.49 -4.58
C SER A 53 19.82 -10.41 -5.67
N GLY A 54 20.79 -9.48 -5.75
CA GLY A 54 20.81 -8.40 -6.75
C GLY A 54 20.05 -7.12 -6.37
N SER A 55 19.55 -7.02 -5.14
CA SER A 55 18.97 -5.81 -4.55
C SER A 55 19.84 -5.33 -3.39
N ALA A 56 19.96 -4.01 -3.21
CA ALA A 56 20.67 -3.41 -2.08
C ALA A 56 19.84 -3.45 -0.78
N VAL A 57 18.52 -3.51 -0.92
CA VAL A 57 17.55 -3.64 0.17
C VAL A 57 16.98 -5.05 0.16
N SER A 58 16.74 -5.61 1.35
CA SER A 58 16.02 -6.87 1.50
C SER A 58 14.52 -6.61 1.49
N TRP A 59 13.78 -7.45 0.76
CA TRP A 59 12.35 -7.29 0.54
C TRP A 59 11.60 -8.56 0.94
N THR A 60 10.46 -8.41 1.61
CA THR A 60 9.55 -9.53 1.90
C THR A 60 8.24 -9.33 1.14
N ALA A 61 7.89 -10.29 0.28
CA ALA A 61 6.59 -10.29 -0.39
C ALA A 61 5.47 -10.52 0.64
N ARG A 62 4.46 -9.65 0.61
CA ARG A 62 3.33 -9.68 1.53
C ARG A 62 2.04 -10.15 0.87
N GLY A 63 2.04 -10.26 -0.45
CA GLY A 63 0.85 -10.55 -1.24
C GLY A 63 0.05 -9.27 -1.50
N VAL A 64 -1.17 -9.47 -1.97
CA VAL A 64 -2.15 -8.39 -2.14
C VAL A 64 -2.58 -7.96 -0.75
N LEU A 65 -2.41 -6.67 -0.41
CA LEU A 65 -2.85 -6.06 0.84
C LEU A 65 -3.83 -4.90 0.64
N TYR A 66 -4.04 -4.48 -0.62
CA TYR A 66 -5.07 -3.51 -0.99
C TYR A 66 -6.02 -4.12 -1.99
N SER A 67 -7.31 -3.98 -1.70
CA SER A 67 -8.38 -4.62 -2.45
C SER A 67 -8.48 -4.09 -3.89
N PRO A 68 -8.93 -4.92 -4.84
CA PRO A 68 -9.17 -4.51 -6.22
C PRO A 68 -10.44 -3.65 -6.36
N ILE A 69 -10.35 -2.38 -5.99
CA ILE A 69 -11.52 -1.46 -5.92
C ILE A 69 -11.81 -0.81 -7.29
N ASP A 70 -10.78 -0.34 -7.98
CA ASP A 70 -10.84 0.34 -9.28
C ASP A 70 -9.42 0.38 -9.87
N ARG A 71 -9.26 0.84 -11.10
CA ARG A 71 -7.95 0.97 -11.78
C ARG A 71 -6.91 1.71 -10.93
N ALA A 72 -5.66 1.26 -11.04
CA ALA A 72 -4.51 1.75 -10.29
C ALA A 72 -4.32 3.28 -10.30
N ASP A 73 -4.70 3.95 -11.38
CA ASP A 73 -4.56 5.41 -11.53
C ASP A 73 -5.47 6.20 -10.57
N THR A 74 -6.50 5.56 -10.02
CA THR A 74 -7.43 6.17 -9.04
C THR A 74 -7.05 5.91 -7.58
N MET A 75 -5.98 5.13 -7.36
CA MET A 75 -5.55 4.68 -6.04
C MET A 75 -4.31 5.46 -5.59
N HIS A 76 -4.46 6.16 -4.47
CA HIS A 76 -3.42 6.98 -3.88
C HIS A 76 -3.13 6.54 -2.45
N PHE A 77 -1.90 6.73 -1.99
CA PHE A 77 -1.48 6.30 -0.65
C PHE A 77 -1.06 7.49 0.19
N THR A 78 -1.67 7.63 1.36
CA THR A 78 -1.48 8.77 2.28
C THR A 78 -1.45 8.28 3.72
N ASN A 79 -1.03 9.10 4.68
CA ASN A 79 -1.14 8.78 6.11
C ASN A 79 -2.19 9.71 6.73
N GLN A 80 -3.46 9.51 6.36
CA GLN A 80 -4.59 10.34 6.80
C GLN A 80 -5.04 9.98 8.22
N GLY A 81 -4.94 8.70 8.60
CA GLY A 81 -5.25 8.22 9.96
C GLY A 81 -4.19 8.60 11.00
N GLY A 82 -3.02 9.09 10.56
CA GLY A 82 -1.97 9.58 11.45
C GLY A 82 -1.17 8.50 12.19
N LEU A 83 -1.33 7.23 11.81
CA LEU A 83 -0.64 6.09 12.44
C LEU A 83 0.76 5.82 11.86
N GLY A 84 1.20 6.64 10.90
CA GLY A 84 2.46 6.42 10.18
C GLY A 84 2.35 5.31 9.14
N ARG A 85 1.12 4.91 8.80
CA ARG A 85 0.81 3.84 7.85
C ARG A 85 0.16 4.41 6.60
N ALA A 86 0.32 3.71 5.49
CA ALA A 86 -0.29 4.04 4.23
C ALA A 86 -1.76 3.61 4.23
N ASP A 87 -2.64 4.60 4.26
CA ASP A 87 -4.07 4.54 3.97
C ASP A 87 -4.29 4.68 2.46
N LEU A 88 -5.31 4.01 1.95
CA LEU A 88 -5.74 4.13 0.57
C LEU A 88 -6.73 5.28 0.43
N LEU A 89 -6.46 6.20 -0.50
CA LEU A 89 -7.36 7.23 -0.97
C LEU A 89 -7.76 6.90 -2.42
N HIS A 90 -8.99 6.43 -2.59
CA HIS A 90 -9.59 6.17 -3.90
C HIS A 90 -10.32 7.41 -4.39
N VAL A 91 -9.91 7.96 -5.54
CA VAL A 91 -10.52 9.15 -6.13
C VAL A 91 -11.28 8.77 -7.40
N LEU A 92 -12.60 8.87 -7.37
CA LEU A 92 -13.45 8.67 -8.54
C LEU A 92 -13.35 9.88 -9.47
N PRO A 93 -12.82 9.74 -10.70
CA PRO A 93 -12.63 10.89 -11.58
C PRO A 93 -13.92 11.41 -12.22
N VAL A 94 -14.99 10.60 -12.21
CA VAL A 94 -16.29 11.00 -12.79
C VAL A 94 -17.02 11.99 -11.87
N SER A 95 -16.93 11.78 -10.56
CA SER A 95 -17.66 12.56 -9.56
C SER A 95 -16.77 13.47 -8.71
N ASN A 96 -15.45 13.37 -8.83
CA ASN A 96 -14.47 13.96 -7.92
C ASN A 96 -14.74 13.61 -6.44
N THR A 97 -15.35 12.44 -6.20
CA THR A 97 -15.58 11.91 -4.86
C THR A 97 -14.36 11.10 -4.46
N ALA A 98 -13.91 11.27 -3.22
CA ALA A 98 -12.82 10.48 -2.65
C ALA A 98 -13.33 9.61 -1.50
N TYR A 99 -12.87 8.36 -1.47
CA TYR A 99 -13.06 7.43 -0.37
C TYR A 99 -11.71 7.13 0.26
N THR A 100 -11.64 7.24 1.59
CA THR A 100 -10.48 6.82 2.36
C THR A 100 -10.75 5.46 2.97
N TYR A 101 -9.78 4.56 2.86
CA TYR A 101 -9.73 3.25 3.52
C TYR A 101 -8.51 3.27 4.42
N PHE A 102 -8.75 3.26 5.73
CA PHE A 102 -7.68 3.39 6.69
C PHE A 102 -7.03 2.05 7.02
N ASN A 103 -5.70 2.07 7.12
CA ASN A 103 -4.86 0.96 7.53
C ASN A 103 -4.65 0.99 9.06
N GLU A 104 -5.73 0.76 9.81
CA GLU A 104 -5.75 0.87 11.30
C GLU A 104 -5.93 -0.47 12.02
N CYS A 105 -5.90 -1.60 11.31
CA CYS A 105 -6.20 -2.91 11.93
C CYS A 105 -5.30 -3.18 13.15
N GLY A 106 -5.91 -3.28 14.33
CA GLY A 106 -5.22 -3.68 15.55
C GLY A 106 -4.86 -5.16 15.51
N GLY A 107 -3.56 -5.48 15.43
CA GLY A 107 -3.03 -6.83 15.60
C GLY A 107 -2.43 -7.51 14.36
N GLY A 108 -2.24 -6.79 13.26
CA GLY A 108 -1.76 -7.39 12.00
C GLY A 108 -0.86 -6.49 11.17
N SER A 109 -0.07 -7.18 10.36
CA SER A 109 0.73 -6.68 9.25
C SER A 109 -0.21 -6.06 8.20
N GLY A 110 0.16 -4.88 7.67
CA GLY A 110 -0.71 -3.81 7.11
C GLY A 110 -1.63 -4.17 5.94
N GLY A 111 -2.33 -3.16 5.39
CA GLY A 111 -3.31 -3.32 4.30
C GLY A 111 -4.73 -2.91 4.68
N ASP A 112 -5.64 -2.94 3.69
CA ASP A 112 -7.09 -2.81 3.91
C ASP A 112 -7.83 -4.16 3.88
N ASP A 113 -7.15 -5.26 3.55
CA ASP A 113 -7.72 -6.59 3.25
C ASP A 113 -7.88 -7.52 4.47
N GLY A 114 -7.84 -6.98 5.69
CA GLY A 114 -7.97 -7.74 6.94
C GLY A 114 -9.39 -8.28 7.24
N LEU A 115 -9.49 -9.27 8.16
CA LEU A 115 -10.75 -9.89 8.59
C LEU A 115 -11.77 -8.89 9.17
N ILE A 116 -12.64 -8.38 8.30
CA ILE A 116 -14.05 -7.94 8.39
C ILE A 116 -14.49 -6.96 9.50
N CYS A 117 -13.76 -6.72 10.59
CA CYS A 117 -14.20 -5.74 11.60
C CYS A 117 -13.16 -4.63 11.75
N LYS A 118 -13.39 -3.51 11.03
CA LYS A 118 -12.78 -2.16 11.14
C LYS A 118 -11.81 -1.68 10.05
N CYS A 119 -11.45 -2.48 9.04
CA CYS A 119 -10.42 -2.08 8.06
C CYS A 119 -10.95 -1.59 6.70
N PHE A 120 -12.28 -1.60 6.50
CA PHE A 120 -12.91 -1.35 5.19
C PHE A 120 -14.06 -0.35 5.25
N ALA A 121 -13.87 0.79 5.92
CA ALA A 121 -14.89 1.84 5.96
C ALA A 121 -14.54 2.96 4.98
N PRO A 122 -15.12 3.00 3.76
CA PRO A 122 -15.22 4.26 3.04
C PRO A 122 -15.96 5.26 3.95
N ILE A 123 -15.43 6.47 4.17
CA ILE A 123 -16.07 7.52 4.99
C ILE A 123 -17.30 8.14 4.29
N VAL A 124 -18.20 7.31 3.78
CA VAL A 124 -19.58 7.71 3.49
C VAL A 124 -20.49 6.75 4.24
N PHE A 125 -20.81 7.12 5.49
CA PHE A 125 -21.76 6.46 6.39
C PHE A 125 -21.59 4.95 6.57
N ALA A 126 -20.50 4.52 7.22
CA ALA A 126 -20.49 3.22 7.90
C ALA A 126 -20.67 3.43 9.41
N HIS A 127 -21.90 3.26 9.89
CA HIS A 127 -22.17 3.10 11.32
C HIS A 127 -21.48 1.81 11.80
N CYS A 128 -20.39 1.94 12.54
CA CYS A 128 -19.87 0.88 13.40
C CYS A 128 -20.21 1.31 14.83
N ASN A 129 -21.26 0.71 15.41
CA ASN A 129 -21.61 0.99 16.79
C ASN A 129 -20.41 0.64 17.69
N ARG A 130 -20.06 1.60 18.54
CA ARG A 130 -19.04 1.47 19.58
C ARG A 130 -19.37 0.39 20.59
#